data_AF-A0A6L7VYJ7-F1
#
_entry.id   AF-A0A6L7VYJ7-F1
#
_cell.length_a   1.000
_cell.length_b   1.000
_cell.length_c   1.000
_cell.angle_alpha   90.00
_cell.angle_beta   90.00
_cell.angle_gamma   90.00
#
_symmetry.space_group_name_H-M   'P 1'
#
loop_
_entity.id
_entity.type
_entity.pdbx_description
1 polymer ?
#
loop_
_entity_poly.entity_id
_entity_poly.type
_entity_poly.pdbx_seq_one_letter_code
_entity_poly.pdbx_strand_id
1 'polypeptide(L)' 'MYTLGVVPKKRGQGYVNDLLARGTQILEHEGADCIRSTTAATNFPMVNAFERAHYKQIEHWWGFEIHLNSKT' A
#
# COMPACT_ATOMS: atom_id res chain seq x y z
N MET A 1 -9.60 3.54 -3.56
CA MET A 1 -8.18 3.29 -3.17
C MET A 1 -8.11 3.48 -1.67
N TYR A 2 -7.90 2.41 -0.90
CA TYR A 2 -7.82 2.48 0.55
C TYR A 2 -6.38 2.73 0.98
N THR A 3 -6.18 3.57 1.98
CA THR A 3 -4.86 3.84 2.56
C THR A 3 -4.71 3.08 3.87
N LEU A 4 -3.50 2.56 4.10
CA LEU A 4 -3.12 1.94 5.37
C LEU A 4 -1.91 2.69 5.94
N GLY A 5 -1.81 2.78 7.25
CA GLY A 5 -0.69 3.48 7.88
C GLY A 5 -0.65 3.33 9.39
N VAL A 6 0.56 3.52 9.94
CA VAL A 6 0.80 3.51 11.38
C VAL A 6 0.88 4.96 11.88
N VAL A 7 0.11 5.26 12.93
CA VAL A 7 0.13 6.58 13.57
C VAL A 7 1.53 6.95 14.08
N PRO A 8 1.95 8.22 14.05
CA PRO A 8 3.33 8.62 14.37
C PRO A 8 3.87 8.05 15.69
N LYS A 9 3.07 8.08 16.76
CA LYS A 9 3.44 7.60 18.11
C LYS A 9 3.73 6.08 18.18
N LYS A 10 3.37 5.31 17.15
CA LYS A 10 3.51 3.85 17.09
C LYS A 10 4.46 3.39 15.98
N ARG A 11 5.09 4.31 15.25
CA ARG A 11 6.08 3.96 14.21
C ARG A 11 7.35 3.37 14.84
N GLY A 12 8.10 2.62 14.04
CA GLY A 12 9.35 1.96 14.48
C GLY A 12 9.15 0.67 15.28
N GLN A 13 7.90 0.28 15.59
CA GLN A 13 7.58 -0.91 16.41
C GLN A 13 7.16 -2.13 15.57
N GLY A 14 7.25 -2.06 14.24
CA GLY A 14 6.91 -3.18 13.38
C GLY A 14 5.42 -3.36 13.04
N TYR A 15 4.50 -2.57 13.62
CA TYR A 15 3.04 -2.71 13.38
C TYR A 15 2.60 -2.66 11.91
N VAL A 16 3.38 -2.04 11.03
CA VAL A 16 3.10 -2.09 9.59
C VAL A 16 3.11 -3.53 9.05
N ASN A 17 3.97 -4.39 9.58
CA ASN A 17 4.05 -5.78 9.17
C ASN A 17 2.76 -6.52 9.55
N ASP A 18 2.27 -6.31 10.77
CA ASP A 18 1.02 -6.91 11.26
C ASP A 18 -0.18 -6.43 10.42
N LEU A 19 -0.21 -5.13 10.10
CA LEU A 19 -1.26 -4.55 9.25
C LEU A 19 -1.25 -5.16 7.85
N LEU A 20 -0.07 -5.30 7.23
CA LEU A 20 0.06 -5.91 5.91
C LEU A 20 -0.34 -7.39 5.94
N ALA A 21 0.13 -8.15 6.93
CA ALA A 21 -0.21 -9.56 7.08
C ALA A 21 -1.72 -9.76 7.26
N ARG A 22 -2.33 -8.99 8.17
CA ARG A 22 -3.77 -9.10 8.45
C ARG A 22 -4.62 -8.64 7.26
N GLY A 23 -4.25 -7.53 6.63
CA GLY A 23 -4.95 -7.04 5.43
C GLY A 23 -4.88 -8.02 4.28
N THR A 24 -3.69 -8.61 4.05
CA THR A 24 -3.48 -9.65 3.03
C THR A 24 -4.33 -10.88 3.31
N GLN A 25 -4.33 -11.38 4.54
CA GLN A 25 -5.12 -12.54 4.95
C GLN A 25 -6.63 -12.31 4.76
N ILE A 26 -7.13 -11.11 5.11
CA ILE A 26 -8.54 -10.78 4.92
C ILE A 26 -8.87 -10.79 3.43
N LEU A 27 -8.08 -10.13 2.59
CA LEU A 27 -8.33 -10.06 1.15
C LEU A 27 -8.26 -11.43 0.49
N GLU A 28 -7.31 -12.28 0.90
CA GLU A 28 -7.21 -13.67 0.45
C GLU A 28 -8.47 -14.46 0.84
N HIS A 29 -8.95 -14.33 2.09
CA HIS A 29 -10.17 -14.98 2.55
C HIS A 29 -11.42 -14.54 1.77
N GLU A 30 -11.48 -13.27 1.36
CA GLU A 30 -12.55 -12.73 0.50
C GLU A 30 -12.39 -13.14 -0.98
N GLY A 31 -11.38 -13.95 -1.32
CA GLY A 31 -11.18 -14.50 -2.66
C GLY A 31 -10.35 -13.62 -3.60
N ALA A 32 -9.51 -12.72 -3.08
CA ALA A 32 -8.62 -11.93 -3.92
C ALA A 32 -7.51 -12.78 -4.53
N ASP A 33 -7.48 -12.92 -5.85
CA ASP A 33 -6.41 -13.61 -6.58
C ASP A 33 -5.13 -12.77 -6.71
N CYS A 34 -5.22 -11.46 -6.53
CA CYS A 34 -4.10 -10.53 -6.61
C CYS A 34 -4.34 -9.28 -5.79
N ILE A 35 -3.37 -8.90 -4.96
CA ILE A 35 -3.41 -7.69 -4.13
C ILE A 35 -2.33 -6.75 -4.64
N ARG A 36 -2.75 -5.53 -5.03
CA ARG A 36 -1.85 -4.47 -5.48
C ARG A 36 -1.93 -3.28 -4.53
N SER A 37 -0.77 -2.79 -4.12
CA SER A 37 -0.61 -1.58 -3.33
C SER A 37 0.52 -0.73 -3.90
N THR A 38 0.49 0.57 -3.63
CA THR A 38 1.53 1.50 -4.06
C THR A 38 2.04 2.30 -2.87
N THR A 39 3.29 2.74 -2.97
CA THR A 39 3.88 3.72 -2.05
C THR A 39 4.90 4.55 -2.81
N ALA A 40 5.20 5.75 -2.31
CA ALA A 40 6.28 6.54 -2.88
C ALA A 40 7.61 5.79 -2.72
N ALA A 41 8.47 5.82 -3.75
CA ALA A 41 9.77 5.13 -3.72
C ALA A 41 10.68 5.61 -2.57
N THR A 42 10.50 6.86 -2.12
CA THR A 42 11.22 7.44 -0.98
C THR A 42 10.66 7.03 0.39
N ASN A 43 9.53 6.33 0.43
CA ASN A 43 8.96 5.78 1.67
C ASN A 43 9.63 4.45 2.01
N PHE A 44 10.94 4.48 2.26
CA PHE A 44 11.76 3.31 2.56
C PHE A 44 11.18 2.39 3.66
N PRO A 45 10.59 2.89 4.76
CA PRO A 45 9.96 2.01 5.75
C PRO A 45 8.85 1.14 5.17
N MET A 46 8.06 1.67 4.23
CA MET A 46 6.98 0.95 3.58
C MET A 46 7.48 0.02 2.47
N VAL A 47 8.47 0.46 1.69
CA VAL A 47 9.15 -0.40 0.70
C VAL A 47 9.69 -1.66 1.38
N ASN A 48 10.45 -1.50 2.46
CA ASN A 48 11.00 -2.63 3.21
C ASN A 48 9.90 -3.49 3.85
N ALA A 49 8.75 -2.91 4.21
CA ALA A 49 7.61 -3.65 4.75
C ALA A 49 6.94 -4.54 3.68
N PHE A 50 6.79 -4.02 2.46
CA PHE A 50 6.31 -4.80 1.32
C PHE A 50 7.25 -5.96 0.99
N GLU A 51 8.56 -5.71 0.97
CA GLU A 51 9.56 -6.77 0.74
C GLU A 51 9.48 -7.87 1.79
N ARG A 52 9.40 -7.51 3.09
CA ARG A 52 9.21 -8.49 4.18
C ARG A 52 7.90 -9.26 4.07
N ALA A 53 6.86 -8.64 3.53
CA ALA A 53 5.56 -9.26 3.29
C ALA A 53 5.48 -10.02 1.95
N HIS A 54 6.61 -10.20 1.26
CA HIS A 54 6.70 -10.90 -0.02
C HIS A 54 5.91 -10.28 -1.18
N TYR A 55 5.58 -8.99 -1.08
CA TYR A 55 5.08 -8.24 -2.23
C TYR A 55 6.21 -8.05 -3.23
N LYS A 56 5.96 -8.41 -4.50
CA LYS A 56 6.93 -8.17 -5.57
C LYS A 56 6.82 -6.73 -6.05
N GLN A 57 7.96 -6.03 -6.07
CA GLN A 57 8.04 -4.75 -6.75
C GLN A 57 7.76 -4.96 -8.24
N ILE A 58 6.87 -4.14 -8.79
CA ILE A 58 6.56 -4.11 -10.22
C ILE A 58 6.83 -2.69 -10.72
N GLU A 59 7.50 -2.59 -11.87
CA GLU A 59 7.59 -1.33 -12.60
C GLU A 59 6.30 -1.11 -13.40
N HIS A 60 5.90 0.16 -13.62
CA HIS A 60 4.69 0.64 -14.31
C HIS A 60 3.44 0.94 -13.47
N TRP A 61 3.52 1.90 -12.53
CA TRP A 61 2.32 2.65 -12.17
C TRP A 61 2.51 4.13 -12.49
N TRP A 62 2.01 4.53 -13.66
CA TRP A 62 1.98 5.91 -14.12
C TRP A 62 0.57 6.46 -13.94
N GLY A 63 0.39 7.32 -12.94
CA GLY A 63 -0.87 8.03 -12.71
C GLY A 63 -0.80 9.42 -13.34
N PHE A 64 -1.80 9.76 -14.16
CA PHE A 64 -2.00 11.10 -14.69
C PHE A 64 -3.44 11.51 -14.43
N GLU A 65 -3.62 12.72 -13.90
CA GLU A 65 -4.94 13.28 -13.65
C GLU A 65 -4.98 14.69 -14.22
N ILE A 66 -6.05 15.01 -14.95
CA ILE A 66 -6.36 16.36 -15.40
C ILE A 66 -7.81 16.67 -15.04
N HIS A 67 -8.02 17.79 -14.36
CA HIS A 67 -9.34 18.30 -14.05
C HIS A 67 -9.69 19.41 -15.04
N LEU A 68 -10.64 19.13 -15.93
CA LEU A 68 -11.18 20.12 -16.83
C LEU A 68 -12.35 20.82 -16.13
N ASN A 69 -12.30 22.15 -16.09
CA ASN A 69 -13.26 23.01 -15.39
C ASN A 69 -14.71 22.56 -15.60
N SER A 70 -15.39 22.18 -14.51
CA SER A 70 -16.85 22.19 -14.45
C SER A 70 -17.32 23.65 -14.43
N LYS A 71 -17.47 24.26 -15.60
CA LYS A 71 -18.28 25.48 -15.75
C LYS A 71 -19.14 25.35 -17.01
N THR A 72 -20.42 25.11 -16.76
CA THR A 72 -21.51 25.42 -17.68
C THR A 72 -21.64 26.93 -17.81
#